data_AF-A0A1Q3QTY5-F1
#
_entry.id   AF-A0A1Q3QTY5-F1
#
_cell.length_a   1.000
_cell.length_b   1.000
_cell.length_c   1.000
_cell.angle_alpha   90.00
_cell.angle_beta   90.00
_cell.angle_gamma   90.00
#
_symmetry.space_group_name_H-M   'P 1'
#
loop_
_entity.id
_entity.type
_entity.pdbx_description
1 polymer ?
#
loop_
_entity_poly.entity_id
_entity_poly.type
_entity_poly.pdbx_seq_one_letter_code
_entity_poly.pdbx_strand_id
1 'polypeptide(L)'
;MLYLAMLMLMTSSSHGQSVPAGQNSLPDITSTSTLVIVPTLVRSPAGELVTNLDAKDFRLTDNGVEQKVSIEEVERQPLSVVVLLQTGGAAPRQFQNYRDLGTMLDYMMGSSKHQVAVVTFDSQPEEMWNFTGNVEDLKDAFTNPGHGDGGAAIVDAVNYGIDLLKQQPANARRILLLFSQSQDDGSRARAEDVVRRLGESNTIIYSIAFSPEKTWLKDQFTKPRHENAPYQFSPNMAPLLHTFDLGTPLGVALKAMRKDTAAEVAELSGGEHVRFNDKRDLERQLAILANHIPNRYILSFRPSANVPGFHAIKVEVVHHPKMTLDVTARTSYWVAGAVPRS
;
A
#
# COMPACT_ATOMS: atom_id res chain seq x y z
N MET A 1 -32.50 -49.15 82.60
CA MET A 1 -33.18 -49.83 81.47
C MET A 1 -33.48 -48.76 80.43
N LEU A 2 -33.13 -49.06 79.18
CA LEU A 2 -33.18 -48.23 77.96
C LEU A 2 -31.96 -47.31 77.67
N TYR A 3 -31.19 -47.77 76.69
CA TYR A 3 -30.12 -47.09 75.94
C TYR A 3 -30.73 -46.04 74.99
N LEU A 4 -30.12 -44.85 74.90
CA LEU A 4 -30.24 -43.99 73.72
C LEU A 4 -28.85 -43.40 73.42
N ALA A 5 -28.22 -43.91 72.36
CA ALA A 5 -26.93 -43.43 71.87
C ALA A 5 -27.15 -42.20 70.98
N MET A 6 -26.54 -41.08 71.34
CA MET A 6 -26.52 -39.85 70.55
C MET A 6 -25.10 -39.60 70.06
N LEU A 7 -24.93 -39.63 68.74
CA LEU A 7 -23.67 -39.45 68.02
C LEU A 7 -23.40 -37.94 67.87
N MET A 8 -22.37 -37.40 68.52
CA MET A 8 -21.89 -36.03 68.31
C MET A 8 -20.75 -36.05 67.28
N LEU A 9 -20.94 -35.36 66.15
CA LEU A 9 -19.87 -35.03 65.20
C LEU A 9 -18.99 -33.91 65.77
N MET A 10 -17.68 -34.16 65.86
CA MET A 10 -16.65 -33.16 66.12
C MET A 10 -16.03 -32.75 64.78
N THR A 11 -16.18 -31.48 64.40
CA THR A 11 -15.50 -30.90 63.22
C THR A 11 -14.14 -30.35 63.62
N SER A 12 -13.08 -30.99 63.12
CA SER A 12 -11.69 -30.59 63.30
C SER A 12 -11.28 -29.57 62.24
N SER A 13 -10.84 -28.37 62.64
CA SER A 13 -10.30 -27.34 61.75
C SER A 13 -8.80 -27.57 61.52
N SER A 14 -8.41 -28.11 60.36
CA SER A 14 -6.99 -28.23 59.98
C SER A 14 -6.48 -26.94 59.35
N HIS A 15 -5.49 -26.31 59.99
CA HIS A 15 -4.72 -25.20 59.44
C HIS A 15 -3.79 -25.72 58.34
N GLY A 16 -4.10 -25.42 57.07
CA GLY A 16 -3.22 -25.69 55.94
C GLY A 16 -2.11 -24.64 55.83
N GLN A 17 -0.85 -25.09 55.86
CA GLN A 17 0.34 -24.28 55.56
C GLN A 17 0.28 -23.75 54.12
N SER A 18 0.40 -22.43 53.95
CA SER A 18 0.59 -21.78 52.66
C SER A 18 2.03 -21.95 52.18
N VAL A 19 2.22 -22.63 51.05
CA VAL A 19 3.48 -22.68 50.30
C VAL A 19 3.76 -21.30 49.68
N PRO A 20 4.99 -20.76 49.71
CA PRO A 20 5.30 -19.51 49.03
C PRO A 20 5.21 -19.73 47.52
N ALA A 21 4.30 -19.02 46.85
CA ALA A 21 4.22 -19.01 45.40
C ALA A 21 5.48 -18.36 44.84
N GLY A 22 6.40 -19.17 44.32
CA GLY A 22 7.49 -18.70 43.47
C GLY A 22 6.90 -18.03 42.24
N GLN A 23 7.19 -16.74 42.06
CA GLN A 23 6.92 -16.01 40.83
C GLN A 23 7.83 -16.56 39.73
N ASN A 24 7.40 -17.63 39.07
CA ASN A 24 7.77 -17.87 37.68
C ASN A 24 6.92 -16.90 36.83
N SER A 25 7.32 -15.63 36.78
CA SER A 25 6.92 -14.78 35.66
C SER A 25 7.58 -15.38 34.42
N LEU A 26 6.82 -16.18 33.67
CA LEU A 26 7.17 -16.53 32.30
C LEU A 26 7.52 -15.21 31.59
N PRO A 27 8.65 -15.12 30.87
CA PRO A 27 8.94 -13.95 30.07
C PRO A 27 7.75 -13.70 29.14
N ASP A 28 7.14 -12.53 29.25
CA ASP A 28 6.08 -12.08 28.37
C ASP A 28 6.74 -11.79 27.01
N ILE A 29 6.96 -12.84 26.22
CA ILE A 29 7.51 -12.72 24.87
C ILE A 29 6.38 -12.23 23.98
N THR A 30 6.08 -10.93 24.02
CA THR A 30 5.28 -10.28 22.97
C THR A 30 6.18 -9.99 21.77
N SER A 31 6.69 -11.05 21.13
CA SER A 31 7.34 -10.93 19.83
C SER A 31 6.32 -11.19 18.73
N THR A 32 5.36 -10.28 18.58
CA THR A 32 4.56 -10.21 17.34
C THR A 32 5.47 -9.64 16.25
N SER A 33 6.34 -10.49 15.70
CA SER A 33 7.15 -10.11 14.54
C SER A 33 6.22 -10.05 13.32
N THR A 34 5.95 -8.83 12.88
CA THR A 34 5.14 -8.56 11.68
C THR A 34 5.85 -9.14 10.47
N LEU A 35 5.14 -9.98 9.70
CA LEU A 35 5.62 -10.44 8.40
C LEU A 35 5.51 -9.28 7.41
N VAL A 36 6.63 -8.88 6.81
CA VAL A 36 6.69 -7.82 5.80
C VAL A 36 6.67 -8.45 4.42
N ILE A 37 5.72 -8.03 3.57
CA ILE A 37 5.60 -8.48 2.18
C ILE A 37 6.27 -7.47 1.24
N VAL A 38 7.08 -7.98 0.32
CA VAL A 38 7.94 -7.22 -0.60
C VAL A 38 7.73 -7.75 -2.03
N PRO A 39 6.70 -7.26 -2.73
CA PRO A 39 6.46 -7.60 -4.13
C PRO A 39 7.64 -7.13 -4.99
N THR A 40 8.21 -8.05 -5.75
CA THR A 40 9.49 -7.85 -6.45
C THR A 40 9.36 -8.31 -7.90
N LEU A 41 9.62 -7.40 -8.82
CA LEU A 41 9.75 -7.67 -10.26
C LEU A 41 11.23 -7.68 -10.62
N VAL A 42 11.66 -8.68 -11.40
CA VAL A 42 13.04 -8.77 -11.87
C VAL A 42 13.06 -8.78 -13.39
N ARG A 43 13.90 -7.92 -13.98
CA ARG A 43 14.04 -7.75 -15.42
C ARG A 43 15.49 -7.85 -15.86
N SER A 44 15.72 -8.36 -17.06
CA SER A 44 17.01 -8.24 -17.73
C SER A 44 17.23 -6.79 -18.19
N PRO A 45 18.47 -6.40 -18.55
CA PRO A 45 18.73 -5.11 -19.19
C PRO A 45 17.95 -4.87 -20.48
N ALA A 46 17.49 -5.93 -21.14
CA ALA A 46 16.65 -5.86 -22.33
C ALA A 46 15.15 -5.64 -22.01
N GLY A 47 14.78 -5.63 -20.72
CA GLY A 47 13.40 -5.46 -20.25
C GLY A 47 12.60 -6.76 -20.15
N GLU A 48 13.22 -7.91 -20.39
CA GLU A 48 12.56 -9.22 -20.30
C GLU A 48 12.43 -9.67 -18.85
N LEU A 49 11.31 -10.29 -18.49
CA LEU A 49 11.11 -10.83 -17.14
C LEU A 49 12.07 -11.99 -16.86
N VAL A 50 12.70 -11.96 -15.68
CA VAL A 50 13.54 -13.05 -15.20
C VAL A 50 12.74 -13.91 -14.23
N THR A 51 12.33 -15.08 -14.71
CA THR A 51 11.57 -16.07 -13.93
C THR A 51 12.48 -17.17 -13.37
N ASN A 52 11.97 -17.97 -12.42
CA ASN A 52 12.66 -19.10 -11.78
C ASN A 52 13.84 -18.75 -10.84
N LEU A 53 13.74 -17.63 -10.12
CA LEU A 53 14.65 -17.31 -9.01
C LEU A 53 14.18 -17.95 -7.70
N ASP A 54 15.12 -18.44 -6.90
CA ASP A 54 14.90 -18.95 -5.56
C ASP A 54 15.18 -17.86 -4.50
N ALA A 55 14.72 -18.08 -3.26
CA ALA A 55 14.94 -17.13 -2.15
C ALA A 55 16.43 -16.79 -1.93
N LYS A 56 17.35 -17.74 -2.20
CA LYS A 56 18.80 -17.57 -2.08
C LYS A 56 19.41 -16.61 -3.12
N ASP A 57 18.67 -16.30 -4.19
CA ASP A 57 19.15 -15.40 -5.24
C ASP A 57 18.93 -13.93 -4.87
N PHE A 58 18.09 -13.68 -3.85
CA PHE A 58 17.77 -12.35 -3.35
C PHE A 58 18.59 -12.01 -2.10
N ARG A 59 19.10 -10.78 -2.06
CA ARG A 59 19.57 -10.10 -0.85
C ARG A 59 18.62 -8.97 -0.54
N LEU A 60 18.02 -9.00 0.65
CA LEU A 60 17.17 -7.94 1.16
C LEU A 60 17.82 -7.31 2.39
N THR A 61 17.86 -5.98 2.44
CA THR A 61 18.28 -5.25 3.64
C THR A 61 17.13 -4.40 4.16
N ASP A 62 17.01 -4.33 5.48
CA ASP A 62 16.14 -3.45 6.24
C ASP A 62 17.01 -2.46 7.00
N ASN A 63 16.93 -1.17 6.66
CA ASN A 63 17.81 -0.12 7.17
C ASN A 63 19.31 -0.48 7.06
N GLY A 64 19.68 -1.16 5.97
CA GLY A 64 21.04 -1.63 5.70
C GLY A 64 21.43 -2.94 6.42
N VAL A 65 20.56 -3.51 7.26
CA VAL A 65 20.78 -4.80 7.92
C VAL A 65 20.18 -5.92 7.06
N GLU A 66 20.99 -6.88 6.65
CA GLU A 66 20.54 -8.02 5.85
C GLU A 66 19.50 -8.88 6.58
N GLN A 67 18.45 -9.27 5.88
CA GLN A 67 17.32 -10.03 6.40
C GLN A 67 17.20 -11.39 5.70
N LYS A 68 16.72 -12.39 6.44
CA LYS A 68 16.38 -13.69 5.86
C LYS A 68 15.07 -13.59 5.09
N VAL A 69 15.13 -13.87 3.78
CA VAL A 69 13.99 -13.79 2.86
C VAL A 69 13.37 -15.16 2.62
N SER A 70 12.05 -15.18 2.42
CA SER A 70 11.27 -16.30 1.88
C SER A 70 10.51 -15.84 0.62
N ILE A 71 10.08 -16.78 -0.23
CA ILE A 71 9.18 -16.51 -1.36
C ILE A 71 7.83 -17.11 -1.01
N GLU A 72 6.77 -16.30 -1.09
CA GLU A 72 5.39 -16.70 -0.82
C GLU A 72 4.73 -17.34 -2.04
N GLU A 73 3.97 -18.41 -1.83
CA GLU A 73 3.13 -19.02 -2.87
C GLU A 73 1.81 -18.25 -2.98
N VAL A 74 1.59 -17.56 -4.11
CA VAL A 74 0.43 -16.66 -4.28
C VAL A 74 -0.50 -17.02 -5.44
N GLU A 75 -0.25 -18.12 -6.15
CA GLU A 75 -1.00 -18.53 -7.35
C GLU A 75 -2.51 -18.68 -7.10
N ARG A 76 -2.91 -19.05 -5.87
CA ARG A 76 -4.31 -19.27 -5.49
C ARG A 76 -4.95 -18.09 -4.76
N GLN A 77 -4.21 -17.01 -4.53
CA GLN A 77 -4.73 -15.86 -3.81
C GLN A 77 -5.64 -15.01 -4.72
N PRO A 78 -6.86 -14.67 -4.27
CA PRO A 78 -7.74 -13.80 -5.05
C PRO A 78 -7.15 -12.40 -5.16
N LEU A 79 -7.56 -11.66 -6.19
CA LEU A 79 -7.23 -10.26 -6.38
C LEU A 79 -8.36 -9.39 -5.85
N SER A 80 -8.01 -8.40 -5.03
CA SER A 80 -8.88 -7.27 -4.72
C SER A 80 -8.29 -6.04 -5.37
N VAL A 81 -9.03 -5.46 -6.31
CA VAL A 81 -8.56 -4.32 -7.12
C VAL A 81 -9.42 -3.10 -6.83
N VAL A 82 -8.78 -1.98 -6.54
CA VAL A 82 -9.43 -0.67 -6.56
C VAL A 82 -8.91 0.12 -7.74
N VAL A 83 -9.81 0.60 -8.59
CA VAL A 83 -9.48 1.53 -9.68
C VAL A 83 -9.81 2.94 -9.22
N LEU A 84 -8.78 3.78 -9.08
CA LEU A 84 -8.94 5.21 -8.84
C LEU A 84 -8.86 5.94 -10.19
N LEU A 85 -9.95 6.59 -10.56
CA LEU A 85 -10.08 7.32 -11.82
C LEU A 85 -10.24 8.81 -11.55
N GLN A 86 -9.23 9.61 -11.90
CA GLN A 86 -9.35 11.06 -11.77
C GLN A 86 -10.41 11.58 -12.75
N THR A 87 -11.28 12.48 -12.27
CA THR A 87 -12.32 13.15 -13.07
C THR A 87 -12.13 14.66 -13.17
N GLY A 88 -11.40 15.25 -12.21
CA GLY A 88 -11.01 16.66 -12.20
C GLY A 88 -9.68 16.95 -12.91
N GLY A 89 -9.18 18.18 -12.75
CA GLY A 89 -7.91 18.62 -13.32
C GLY A 89 -7.81 18.44 -14.84
N ALA A 90 -6.75 17.80 -15.31
CA ALA A 90 -6.53 17.51 -16.73
C ALA A 90 -7.22 16.23 -17.24
N ALA A 91 -7.89 15.46 -16.36
CA ALA A 91 -8.47 14.16 -16.70
C ALA A 91 -9.60 14.18 -17.74
N PRO A 92 -10.49 15.20 -17.84
CA PRO A 92 -11.58 15.20 -18.82
C PRO A 92 -11.13 15.01 -20.28
N ARG A 93 -9.90 15.41 -20.62
CA ARG A 93 -9.34 15.22 -21.98
C ARG A 93 -8.97 13.77 -22.27
N GLN A 94 -8.85 12.95 -21.23
CA GLN A 94 -8.41 11.56 -21.29
C GLN A 94 -9.56 10.56 -21.31
N PHE A 95 -10.80 10.99 -21.03
CA PHE A 95 -11.96 10.08 -20.93
C PHE A 95 -12.18 9.25 -22.20
N GLN A 96 -11.90 9.80 -23.38
CA GLN A 96 -11.96 9.06 -24.64
C GLN A 96 -11.03 7.84 -24.70
N ASN A 97 -9.93 7.86 -23.94
CA ASN A 97 -8.96 6.76 -23.86
C ASN A 97 -9.46 5.62 -22.95
N TYR A 98 -10.45 5.86 -22.09
CA TYR A 98 -10.94 4.88 -21.10
C TYR A 98 -12.09 3.99 -21.58
N ARG A 99 -12.61 4.20 -22.80
CA ARG A 99 -13.80 3.49 -23.31
C ARG A 99 -13.71 1.97 -23.23
N ASP A 100 -12.52 1.41 -23.47
CA ASP A 100 -12.30 -0.04 -23.46
C ASP A 100 -11.55 -0.50 -22.19
N LEU A 101 -11.46 0.35 -21.16
CA LEU A 101 -10.69 0.07 -19.95
C LEU A 101 -11.22 -1.16 -19.22
N GLY A 102 -12.54 -1.37 -19.18
CA GLY A 102 -13.13 -2.59 -18.59
C GLY A 102 -12.55 -3.87 -19.20
N THR A 103 -12.53 -3.97 -20.54
CA THR A 103 -11.95 -5.12 -21.26
C THR A 103 -10.46 -5.27 -20.98
N MET A 104 -9.72 -4.16 -20.90
CA MET A 104 -8.28 -4.21 -20.61
C MET A 104 -8.00 -4.67 -19.18
N LEU A 105 -8.82 -4.24 -18.22
CA LEU A 105 -8.71 -4.67 -16.82
C LEU A 105 -9.03 -6.16 -16.69
N ASP A 106 -10.06 -6.65 -17.36
CA ASP A 106 -10.41 -8.07 -17.38
C ASP A 106 -9.26 -8.92 -17.93
N TYR A 107 -8.68 -8.51 -19.07
CA TYR A 107 -7.49 -9.16 -19.62
C TYR A 107 -6.29 -9.13 -18.65
N MET A 108 -6.07 -8.01 -17.98
CA MET A 108 -4.97 -7.83 -17.03
C MET A 108 -5.10 -8.71 -15.78
N MET A 109 -6.32 -8.97 -15.31
CA MET A 109 -6.57 -9.86 -14.18
C MET A 109 -6.53 -11.35 -14.58
N GLY A 110 -6.73 -11.64 -15.85
CA GLY A 110 -6.66 -12.99 -16.41
C GLY A 110 -7.65 -13.93 -15.75
N SER A 111 -7.24 -15.17 -15.50
CA SER A 111 -8.09 -16.21 -14.90
C SER A 111 -8.13 -16.16 -13.36
N SER A 112 -7.47 -15.19 -12.73
CA SER A 112 -7.48 -15.07 -11.27
C SER A 112 -8.89 -14.73 -10.78
N LYS A 113 -9.36 -15.36 -9.70
CA LYS A 113 -10.57 -14.86 -9.00
C LYS A 113 -10.30 -13.43 -8.55
N HIS A 114 -11.11 -12.48 -9.02
CA HIS A 114 -10.89 -11.08 -8.75
C HIS A 114 -12.20 -10.36 -8.41
N GLN A 115 -12.08 -9.29 -7.64
CA GLN A 115 -13.14 -8.33 -7.43
C GLN A 115 -12.58 -6.93 -7.64
N VAL A 116 -13.37 -6.07 -8.27
CA VAL A 116 -12.96 -4.71 -8.65
C VAL A 116 -13.97 -3.71 -8.09
N ALA A 117 -13.47 -2.70 -7.40
CA ALA A 117 -14.22 -1.49 -7.07
C ALA A 117 -13.69 -0.31 -7.91
N VAL A 118 -14.56 0.65 -8.22
CA VAL A 118 -14.20 1.87 -8.97
C VAL A 118 -14.53 3.08 -8.12
N VAL A 119 -13.53 3.93 -7.94
CA VAL A 119 -13.62 5.19 -7.21
C VAL A 119 -13.21 6.29 -8.17
N THR A 120 -14.08 7.29 -8.35
CA THR A 120 -13.72 8.50 -9.08
C THR A 120 -13.21 9.54 -8.10
N PHE A 121 -12.38 10.48 -8.55
CA PHE A 121 -11.95 11.58 -7.68
C PHE A 121 -11.60 12.87 -8.41
N ASP A 122 -11.93 13.98 -7.77
CA ASP A 122 -11.47 15.33 -8.11
C ASP A 122 -10.89 16.03 -6.87
N SER A 123 -11.65 16.88 -6.17
CA SER A 123 -11.37 17.42 -4.84
C SER A 123 -11.65 16.42 -3.71
N GLN A 124 -12.45 15.38 -3.98
CA GLN A 124 -12.68 14.29 -3.04
C GLN A 124 -12.87 12.96 -3.76
N PRO A 125 -12.52 11.82 -3.13
CA PRO A 125 -12.85 10.50 -3.66
C PRO A 125 -14.32 10.16 -3.46
N GLU A 126 -14.94 9.58 -4.48
CA GLU A 126 -16.32 9.11 -4.47
C GLU A 126 -16.36 7.68 -5.01
N GLU A 127 -16.94 6.77 -4.24
CA GLU A 127 -17.13 5.40 -4.70
C GLU A 127 -18.23 5.38 -5.76
N MET A 128 -17.84 5.03 -6.99
CA MET A 128 -18.76 4.92 -8.10
C MET A 128 -19.37 3.50 -8.16
N TRP A 129 -18.55 2.49 -7.85
CA TRP A 129 -18.95 1.09 -7.81
C TRP A 129 -18.23 0.34 -6.70
N ASN A 130 -18.99 -0.39 -5.90
CA ASN A 130 -18.44 -1.34 -4.91
C ASN A 130 -17.85 -2.58 -5.61
N PHE A 131 -17.10 -3.40 -4.87
CA PHE A 131 -16.46 -4.62 -5.34
C PHE A 131 -17.43 -5.57 -6.07
N THR A 132 -17.22 -5.74 -7.37
CA THR A 132 -17.90 -6.73 -8.22
C THR A 132 -16.90 -7.68 -8.87
N GLY A 133 -17.31 -8.92 -9.09
CA GLY A 133 -16.55 -9.89 -9.90
C GLY A 133 -16.91 -9.86 -11.39
N ASN A 134 -17.88 -9.03 -11.78
CA ASN A 134 -18.29 -8.88 -13.18
C ASN A 134 -17.83 -7.52 -13.70
N VAL A 135 -16.75 -7.51 -14.48
CA VAL A 135 -16.17 -6.27 -15.03
C VAL A 135 -17.08 -5.59 -16.05
N GLU A 136 -18.03 -6.33 -16.65
CA GLU A 136 -19.02 -5.73 -17.56
C GLU A 136 -19.90 -4.70 -16.85
N ASP A 137 -20.18 -4.90 -15.55
CA ASP A 137 -20.97 -3.96 -14.73
C ASP A 137 -20.26 -2.59 -14.62
N LEU A 138 -18.94 -2.55 -14.81
CA LEU A 138 -18.12 -1.34 -14.69
C LEU A 138 -18.02 -0.53 -15.98
N LYS A 139 -18.61 -1.02 -17.08
CA LYS A 139 -18.50 -0.36 -18.40
C LYS A 139 -18.95 1.09 -18.38
N ASP A 140 -20.05 1.37 -17.68
CA ASP A 140 -20.59 2.73 -17.57
C ASP A 140 -19.65 3.64 -16.77
N ALA A 141 -18.96 3.09 -15.77
CA ALA A 141 -17.98 3.82 -14.96
C ALA A 141 -16.85 4.40 -15.81
N PHE A 142 -16.38 3.64 -16.80
CA PHE A 142 -15.28 4.05 -17.66
C PHE A 142 -15.72 4.86 -18.87
N THR A 143 -16.95 4.66 -19.33
CA THR A 143 -17.50 5.38 -20.49
C THR A 143 -17.97 6.78 -20.12
N ASN A 144 -18.51 6.95 -18.90
CA ASN A 144 -19.01 8.21 -18.41
C ASN A 144 -18.61 8.43 -16.95
N PRO A 145 -17.32 8.69 -16.66
CA PRO A 145 -16.81 8.81 -15.29
C PRO A 145 -17.31 10.08 -14.56
N GLY A 146 -18.10 10.93 -15.21
CA GLY A 146 -18.56 12.20 -14.67
C GLY A 146 -17.53 13.32 -14.83
N HIS A 147 -17.99 14.57 -14.78
CA HIS A 147 -17.11 15.73 -14.77
C HIS A 147 -16.91 16.20 -13.34
N GLY A 148 -15.66 16.34 -12.91
CA GLY A 148 -15.32 16.91 -11.61
C GLY A 148 -15.34 18.44 -11.61
N ASP A 149 -14.98 19.01 -10.45
CA ASP A 149 -14.91 20.45 -10.19
C ASP A 149 -13.55 21.11 -10.56
N GLY A 150 -12.58 20.29 -11.01
CA GLY A 150 -11.24 20.73 -11.38
C GLY A 150 -10.14 20.38 -10.37
N GLY A 151 -10.46 19.77 -9.23
CA GLY A 151 -9.49 19.27 -8.25
C GLY A 151 -8.65 18.07 -8.72
N ALA A 152 -7.59 17.76 -7.95
CA ALA A 152 -6.71 16.61 -8.17
C ALA A 152 -6.14 16.09 -6.83
N ALA A 153 -7.02 15.53 -6.00
CA ALA A 153 -6.74 15.02 -4.66
C ALA A 153 -6.25 13.55 -4.70
N ILE A 154 -5.09 13.32 -5.32
CA ILE A 154 -4.45 12.00 -5.49
C ILE A 154 -4.18 11.35 -4.13
N VAL A 155 -3.59 12.07 -3.18
CA VAL A 155 -3.26 11.51 -1.85
C VAL A 155 -4.52 11.10 -1.08
N ASP A 156 -5.58 11.91 -1.11
CA ASP A 156 -6.87 11.57 -0.49
C ASP A 156 -7.48 10.33 -1.16
N ALA A 157 -7.45 10.24 -2.48
CA ALA A 157 -7.97 9.10 -3.23
C ALA A 157 -7.18 7.80 -2.96
N VAL A 158 -5.84 7.87 -2.92
CA VAL A 158 -4.99 6.72 -2.56
C VAL A 158 -5.30 6.25 -1.15
N ASN A 159 -5.48 7.17 -0.20
CA ASN A 159 -5.86 6.82 1.17
C ASN A 159 -7.23 6.11 1.21
N TYR A 160 -8.22 6.63 0.49
CA TYR A 160 -9.54 6.02 0.38
C TYR A 160 -9.46 4.60 -0.21
N GLY A 161 -8.71 4.42 -1.31
CA GLY A 161 -8.52 3.12 -1.95
C GLY A 161 -7.81 2.11 -1.05
N ILE A 162 -6.80 2.53 -0.27
CA ILE A 162 -6.15 1.68 0.73
C ILE A 162 -7.16 1.21 1.78
N ASP A 163 -8.09 2.06 2.22
CA ASP A 163 -9.10 1.69 3.22
C ASP A 163 -10.13 0.69 2.68
N LEU A 164 -10.57 0.86 1.44
CA LEU A 164 -11.40 -0.13 0.76
C LEU A 164 -10.69 -1.49 0.67
N LEU A 165 -9.42 -1.49 0.26
CA LEU A 165 -8.63 -2.73 0.14
C LEU A 165 -8.36 -3.38 1.50
N LYS A 166 -8.20 -2.60 2.57
CA LYS A 166 -8.02 -3.13 3.94
C LYS A 166 -9.23 -3.92 4.43
N GLN A 167 -10.44 -3.61 3.94
CA GLN A 167 -11.68 -4.32 4.28
C GLN A 167 -11.80 -5.67 3.55
N GLN A 168 -11.00 -5.89 2.50
CA GLN A 168 -11.00 -7.15 1.75
C GLN A 168 -10.25 -8.25 2.51
N PRO A 169 -10.52 -9.55 2.21
CA PRO A 169 -9.90 -10.67 2.90
C PRO A 169 -8.38 -10.53 3.04
N ALA A 170 -7.83 -10.88 4.21
CA ALA A 170 -6.43 -10.69 4.51
C ALA A 170 -5.48 -11.49 3.59
N ASN A 171 -5.99 -12.56 2.97
CA ASN A 171 -5.27 -13.39 2.00
C ASN A 171 -5.45 -12.96 0.53
N ALA A 172 -6.18 -11.86 0.27
CA ALA A 172 -6.30 -11.29 -1.06
C ALA A 172 -5.06 -10.44 -1.37
N ARG A 173 -4.56 -10.56 -2.60
CA ARG A 173 -3.57 -9.60 -3.12
C ARG A 173 -4.30 -8.30 -3.41
N ARG A 174 -3.82 -7.21 -2.81
CA ARG A 174 -4.45 -5.89 -2.89
C ARG A 174 -3.72 -5.06 -3.94
N ILE A 175 -4.44 -4.69 -5.00
CA ILE A 175 -3.93 -3.89 -6.09
C ILE A 175 -4.74 -2.59 -6.16
N LEU A 176 -4.05 -1.48 -6.33
CA LEU A 176 -4.66 -0.19 -6.60
C LEU A 176 -4.14 0.33 -7.93
N LEU A 177 -5.04 0.62 -8.85
CA LEU A 177 -4.72 1.19 -10.15
C LEU A 177 -5.07 2.67 -10.11
N LEU A 178 -4.07 3.54 -10.26
CA LEU A 178 -4.23 4.98 -10.18
C LEU A 178 -4.14 5.59 -11.59
N PHE A 179 -5.28 6.01 -12.14
CA PHE A 179 -5.36 6.76 -13.39
C PHE A 179 -5.48 8.25 -13.08
N SER A 180 -4.37 8.97 -13.18
CA SER A 180 -4.29 10.37 -12.71
C SER A 180 -3.28 11.21 -13.47
N GLN A 181 -3.25 12.51 -13.19
CA GLN A 181 -2.07 13.33 -13.47
C GLN A 181 -0.93 12.97 -12.50
N SER A 182 0.27 13.50 -12.75
CA SER A 182 1.45 13.22 -11.90
C SER A 182 1.40 13.91 -10.53
N GLN A 183 0.97 15.17 -10.48
CA GLN A 183 1.08 16.00 -9.28
C GLN A 183 -0.25 16.11 -8.53
N ASP A 184 -0.20 15.92 -7.22
CA ASP A 184 -1.28 16.24 -6.32
C ASP A 184 -1.38 17.76 -6.11
N ASP A 185 -2.57 18.32 -6.37
CA ASP A 185 -2.86 19.75 -6.20
C ASP A 185 -4.15 20.00 -5.40
N GLY A 186 -4.78 18.95 -4.87
CA GLY A 186 -6.11 19.04 -4.24
C GLY A 186 -6.27 18.30 -2.92
N SER A 187 -5.27 17.54 -2.46
CA SER A 187 -5.46 16.73 -1.24
C SER A 187 -5.37 17.56 0.03
N ARG A 188 -6.17 17.15 1.01
CA ARG A 188 -6.10 17.66 2.39
C ARG A 188 -5.19 16.79 3.26
N ALA A 189 -5.07 15.51 2.96
CA ALA A 189 -4.15 14.61 3.66
C ALA A 189 -2.69 15.00 3.40
N ARG A 190 -1.85 14.70 4.38
CA ARG A 190 -0.41 14.96 4.29
C ARG A 190 0.31 13.79 3.63
N ALA A 191 1.41 14.08 2.95
CA ALA A 191 2.22 13.07 2.27
C ALA A 191 2.78 12.01 3.26
N GLU A 192 3.10 12.41 4.49
CA GLU A 192 3.58 11.53 5.54
C GLU A 192 2.54 10.46 5.92
N ASP A 193 1.26 10.83 5.89
CA ASP A 193 0.17 9.94 6.26
C ASP A 193 0.01 8.83 5.20
N VAL A 194 0.11 9.16 3.90
CA VAL A 194 0.07 8.14 2.85
C VAL A 194 1.32 7.25 2.84
N VAL A 195 2.52 7.81 3.04
CA VAL A 195 3.77 7.02 3.13
C VAL A 195 3.65 5.97 4.25
N ARG A 196 3.22 6.40 5.44
CA ARG A 196 2.97 5.49 6.56
C ARG A 196 1.93 4.42 6.21
N ARG A 197 0.79 4.82 5.65
CA ARG A 197 -0.29 3.89 5.31
C ARG A 197 0.11 2.87 4.25
N LEU A 198 0.89 3.27 3.25
CA LEU A 198 1.51 2.37 2.28
C LEU A 198 2.45 1.39 2.98
N GLY A 199 3.24 1.90 3.94
CA GLY A 199 4.12 1.11 4.78
C GLY A 199 3.41 0.03 5.59
N GLU A 200 2.19 0.31 6.06
CA GLU A 200 1.36 -0.59 6.86
C GLU A 200 0.43 -1.46 6.01
N SER A 201 0.26 -1.16 4.73
CA SER A 201 -0.60 -1.90 3.82
C SER A 201 0.19 -2.90 2.98
N ASN A 202 -0.42 -4.04 2.69
CA ASN A 202 0.06 -4.98 1.67
C ASN A 202 -0.57 -4.63 0.30
N THR A 203 -0.63 -3.33 -0.03
CA THR A 203 -1.23 -2.83 -1.28
C THR A 203 -0.12 -2.47 -2.27
N ILE A 204 -0.24 -2.97 -3.50
CA ILE A 204 0.63 -2.59 -4.63
C ILE A 204 -0.10 -1.55 -5.46
N ILE A 205 0.57 -0.43 -5.75
CA ILE A 205 0.00 0.65 -6.57
C ILE A 205 0.64 0.64 -7.96
N TYR A 206 -0.20 0.53 -8.99
CA TYR A 206 0.21 0.82 -10.37
C TYR A 206 -0.33 2.19 -10.75
N SER A 207 0.57 3.13 -11.03
CA SER A 207 0.21 4.46 -11.49
C SER A 207 0.27 4.52 -13.01
N ILE A 208 -0.85 4.88 -13.63
CA ILE A 208 -1.01 5.05 -15.07
C ILE A 208 -1.30 6.54 -15.30
N ALA A 209 -0.24 7.32 -15.45
CA ALA A 209 -0.36 8.77 -15.50
C ALA A 209 -0.48 9.31 -16.92
N PHE A 210 -1.36 10.28 -17.13
CA PHE A 210 -1.40 11.02 -18.39
C PHE A 210 -0.41 12.19 -18.38
N SER A 211 0.26 12.42 -19.51
CA SER A 211 1.15 13.57 -19.66
C SER A 211 0.36 14.88 -19.60
N PRO A 212 0.73 15.87 -18.76
CA PRO A 212 0.12 17.18 -18.80
C PRO A 212 0.47 17.86 -20.13
N GLU A 213 -0.53 18.26 -20.92
CA GLU A 213 -0.29 19.08 -22.10
C GLU A 213 0.32 20.43 -21.67
N LYS A 214 1.31 20.93 -22.43
CA LYS A 214 1.96 22.23 -22.21
C LYS A 214 0.98 23.40 -22.02
N THR A 215 -0.23 23.30 -22.58
CA THR A 215 -1.29 24.31 -22.49
C THR A 215 -1.96 24.32 -21.12
N TRP A 216 -2.22 23.16 -20.50
CA TRP A 216 -2.84 23.08 -19.17
C TRP A 216 -1.90 23.55 -18.05
N LEU A 217 -0.59 23.28 -18.19
CA LEU A 217 0.42 23.84 -17.28
C LEU A 217 0.31 25.37 -17.21
N LYS A 218 0.13 26.06 -18.35
CA LYS A 218 -0.05 27.53 -18.36
C LYS A 218 -1.32 27.97 -17.64
N ASP A 219 -2.41 27.23 -17.76
CA ASP A 219 -3.69 27.54 -17.10
C ASP A 219 -3.67 27.28 -15.59
N GLN A 220 -2.85 26.33 -15.11
CA GLN A 220 -2.64 26.11 -13.67
C GLN A 220 -1.84 27.24 -13.01
N PHE A 221 -0.93 27.88 -13.73
CA PHE A 221 -0.16 29.03 -13.21
C PHE A 221 -0.93 30.36 -13.23
N THR A 222 -2.11 30.43 -13.84
CA THR A 222 -2.93 31.65 -13.91
C THR A 222 -4.09 31.70 -12.92
N LYS A 223 -4.41 30.58 -12.26
CA LYS A 223 -5.41 30.54 -11.17
C LYS A 223 -4.73 30.70 -9.81
N PRO A 224 -5.28 31.51 -8.88
CA PRO A 224 -4.77 31.57 -7.51
C PRO A 224 -4.83 30.16 -6.92
N ARG A 225 -3.69 29.67 -6.42
CA ARG A 225 -3.64 28.43 -5.65
C ARG A 225 -4.60 28.61 -4.46
N HIS A 226 -5.42 27.62 -4.17
CA HIS A 226 -6.10 27.58 -2.88
C HIS A 226 -5.03 27.43 -1.81
N GLU A 227 -4.58 28.56 -1.27
CA GLU A 227 -3.74 28.60 -0.08
C GLU A 227 -4.54 27.96 1.05
N ASN A 228 -3.99 26.90 1.64
CA ASN A 228 -4.51 26.36 2.89
C ASN A 228 -4.64 27.52 3.90
N ALA A 229 -5.78 27.60 4.58
CA ALA A 229 -5.99 28.59 5.63
C ALA A 229 -4.83 28.56 6.65
N PRO A 230 -4.35 29.72 7.14
CA PRO A 230 -3.25 29.77 8.10
C PRO A 230 -3.63 28.98 9.36
N TYR A 231 -2.69 28.14 9.80
CA TYR A 231 -2.78 27.28 10.98
C TYR A 231 -3.22 28.07 12.23
N GLN A 232 -4.26 27.59 12.92
CA GLN A 232 -4.52 27.96 14.32
C GLN A 232 -3.83 26.93 15.23
N PHE A 233 -2.85 27.39 16.00
CA PHE A 233 -2.09 26.55 16.93
C PHE A 233 -2.98 25.98 18.04
N SER A 234 -2.97 24.65 18.20
CA SER A 234 -3.33 24.02 19.46
C SER A 234 -2.08 23.96 20.35
N PRO A 235 -2.09 24.52 21.58
CA PRO A 235 -0.89 24.80 22.36
C PRO A 235 -0.12 23.55 22.86
N ASN A 236 -0.58 22.33 22.57
CA ASN A 236 0.03 21.07 23.04
C ASN A 236 0.53 20.12 21.92
N MET A 237 0.70 20.58 20.67
CA MET A 237 1.46 19.81 19.67
C MET A 237 2.87 20.39 19.48
N ALA A 238 3.88 19.53 19.55
CA ALA A 238 5.25 19.88 19.17
C ALA A 238 5.28 20.31 17.68
N PRO A 239 5.95 21.43 17.33
CA PRO A 239 5.92 21.97 15.98
C PRO A 239 6.79 21.14 15.03
N LEU A 240 6.16 20.49 14.03
CA LEU A 240 6.82 19.67 12.99
C LEU A 240 7.38 20.46 11.80
N LEU A 241 7.82 21.72 11.99
CA LEU A 241 8.24 22.58 10.86
C LEU A 241 9.66 23.14 10.92
N HIS A 242 10.50 22.68 11.86
CA HIS A 242 11.93 22.97 11.82
C HIS A 242 12.72 21.66 11.88
N THR A 243 13.61 21.46 10.90
CA THR A 243 14.50 20.29 10.68
C THR A 243 13.90 19.07 9.97
N PHE A 244 13.41 19.22 8.74
CA PHE A 244 13.38 18.04 7.83
C PHE A 244 14.78 17.83 7.27
N ASP A 245 15.50 16.85 7.81
CA ASP A 245 16.72 16.34 7.18
C ASP A 245 16.32 15.56 5.92
N LEU A 246 16.40 16.24 4.78
CA LEU A 246 16.14 15.69 3.44
C LEU A 246 17.19 14.64 3.03
N GLY A 247 18.23 14.41 3.83
CA GLY A 247 19.16 13.29 3.67
C GLY A 247 18.62 11.96 4.21
N THR A 248 17.57 11.98 5.03
CA THR A 248 16.93 10.75 5.53
C THR A 248 16.03 10.10 4.48
N PRO A 249 15.88 8.76 4.48
CA PRO A 249 15.00 8.06 3.52
C PRO A 249 13.56 8.60 3.45
N LEU A 250 12.94 8.92 4.60
CA LEU A 250 11.61 9.52 4.64
C LEU A 250 11.60 10.93 4.02
N GLY A 251 12.61 11.77 4.31
CA GLY A 251 12.72 13.10 3.71
C GLY A 251 12.88 13.06 2.19
N VAL A 252 13.63 12.08 1.68
CA VAL A 252 13.78 11.83 0.23
C VAL A 252 12.44 11.46 -0.40
N ALA A 253 11.70 10.51 0.19
CA ALA A 253 10.38 10.10 -0.30
C ALA A 253 9.38 11.28 -0.33
N LEU A 254 9.32 12.07 0.75
CA LEU A 254 8.44 13.25 0.80
C LEU A 254 8.79 14.31 -0.25
N LYS A 255 10.09 14.47 -0.56
CA LYS A 255 10.54 15.37 -1.63
C LYS A 255 10.14 14.85 -3.00
N ALA A 256 10.25 13.55 -3.23
CA ALA A 256 9.86 12.91 -4.49
C ALA A 256 8.33 12.97 -4.70
N MET A 257 7.54 12.73 -3.64
CA MET A 257 6.08 12.91 -3.63
C MET A 257 5.67 14.30 -4.13
N ARG A 258 6.37 15.36 -3.71
CA ARG A 258 6.07 16.74 -4.14
C ARG A 258 6.35 16.97 -5.63
N LYS A 259 7.25 16.19 -6.23
CA LYS A 259 7.66 16.30 -7.63
C LYS A 259 6.74 15.50 -8.55
N ASP A 260 6.45 14.26 -8.19
CA ASP A 260 5.56 13.36 -8.93
C ASP A 260 4.90 12.41 -7.93
N THR A 261 3.74 12.83 -7.42
CA THR A 261 3.00 12.08 -6.39
C THR A 261 2.58 10.72 -6.90
N ALA A 262 2.07 10.65 -8.13
CA ALA A 262 1.57 9.42 -8.72
C ALA A 262 2.69 8.38 -8.92
N ALA A 263 3.87 8.81 -9.36
CA ALA A 263 5.03 7.94 -9.47
C ALA A 263 5.52 7.44 -8.11
N GLU A 264 5.64 8.35 -7.14
CA GLU A 264 6.25 8.03 -5.84
C GLU A 264 5.37 7.07 -5.01
N VAL A 265 4.04 7.20 -5.02
CA VAL A 265 3.17 6.24 -4.33
C VAL A 265 3.27 4.83 -4.92
N ALA A 266 3.50 4.72 -6.24
CA ALA A 266 3.75 3.44 -6.90
C ALA A 266 5.10 2.85 -6.45
N GLU A 267 6.16 3.65 -6.45
CA GLU A 267 7.50 3.23 -6.02
C GLU A 267 7.53 2.77 -4.56
N LEU A 268 6.95 3.55 -3.64
CA LEU A 268 6.88 3.22 -2.22
C LEU A 268 6.10 1.92 -1.95
N SER A 269 5.08 1.64 -2.75
CA SER A 269 4.29 0.40 -2.67
C SER A 269 4.98 -0.81 -3.32
N GLY A 270 6.04 -0.58 -4.10
CA GLY A 270 6.70 -1.60 -4.91
C GLY A 270 6.01 -1.95 -6.22
N GLY A 271 5.02 -1.15 -6.63
CA GLY A 271 4.36 -1.29 -7.91
C GLY A 271 5.15 -0.62 -9.04
N GLU A 272 4.45 -0.09 -10.03
CA GLU A 272 5.07 0.51 -11.22
C GLU A 272 4.33 1.79 -11.62
N HIS A 273 5.09 2.73 -12.19
CA HIS A 273 4.56 3.94 -12.77
C HIS A 273 4.82 3.95 -14.27
N VAL A 274 3.76 4.14 -15.04
CA VAL A 274 3.78 4.23 -16.50
C VAL A 274 3.08 5.51 -16.92
N ARG A 275 3.44 6.03 -18.09
CA ARG A 275 2.77 7.19 -18.68
C ARG A 275 2.09 6.81 -19.99
N PHE A 276 0.99 7.48 -20.29
CA PHE A 276 0.32 7.38 -21.58
C PHE A 276 -0.02 8.76 -22.14
N ASN A 277 -0.05 8.86 -23.47
CA ASN A 277 -0.40 10.09 -24.20
C ASN A 277 -1.70 9.95 -24.99
N ASP A 278 -2.03 8.74 -25.39
CA ASP A 278 -3.23 8.40 -26.15
C ASP A 278 -3.70 6.99 -25.79
N LYS A 279 -4.85 6.59 -26.37
CA LYS A 279 -5.45 5.27 -26.16
C LYS A 279 -4.49 4.12 -26.50
N ARG A 280 -3.72 4.21 -27.58
CA ARG A 280 -2.83 3.13 -28.03
C ARG A 280 -1.65 2.97 -27.07
N ASP A 281 -1.13 4.07 -26.55
CA ASP A 281 -0.10 4.05 -25.52
C ASP A 281 -0.67 3.42 -24.24
N LEU A 282 -1.87 3.84 -23.82
CA LEU A 282 -2.55 3.26 -22.66
C LEU A 282 -2.74 1.74 -22.78
N GLU A 283 -3.26 1.26 -23.92
CA GLU A 283 -3.41 -0.17 -24.21
C GLU A 283 -2.08 -0.93 -24.09
N ARG A 284 -1.00 -0.34 -24.62
CA ARG A 284 0.34 -0.93 -24.53
C ARG A 284 0.85 -1.00 -23.09
N GLN A 285 0.69 0.09 -22.32
CA GLN A 285 1.12 0.12 -20.93
C GLN A 285 0.36 -0.90 -20.09
N LEU A 286 -0.96 -1.00 -20.27
CA LEU A 286 -1.77 -2.00 -19.58
C LEU A 286 -1.41 -3.43 -19.97
N ALA A 287 -1.08 -3.69 -21.25
CA ALA A 287 -0.58 -4.99 -21.68
C ALA A 287 0.77 -5.37 -21.03
N ILE A 288 1.67 -4.39 -20.85
CA ILE A 288 2.93 -4.60 -20.12
C ILE A 288 2.63 -4.94 -18.66
N LEU A 289 1.77 -4.17 -18.00
CA LEU A 289 1.38 -4.41 -16.60
C LEU A 289 0.67 -5.77 -16.41
N ALA A 290 -0.18 -6.18 -17.36
CA ALA A 290 -0.81 -7.50 -17.39
C ALA A 290 0.19 -8.64 -17.41
N ASN A 291 1.36 -8.43 -18.02
CA ASN A 291 2.45 -9.39 -17.97
C ASN A 291 3.24 -9.29 -16.65
N HIS A 292 3.40 -8.10 -16.07
CA HIS A 292 4.20 -7.93 -14.85
C HIS A 292 3.48 -8.39 -13.58
N ILE A 293 2.20 -8.04 -13.41
CA ILE A 293 1.39 -8.33 -12.21
C ILE A 293 1.46 -9.81 -11.78
N PRO A 294 1.19 -10.79 -12.66
CA PRO A 294 1.20 -12.20 -12.27
C PRO A 294 2.62 -12.76 -12.08
N ASN A 295 3.64 -12.14 -12.68
CA ASN A 295 5.02 -12.64 -12.73
C ASN A 295 5.95 -12.03 -11.67
N ARG A 296 5.38 -11.40 -10.63
CA ARG A 296 6.15 -10.87 -9.50
C ARG A 296 6.45 -11.95 -8.46
N TYR A 297 7.68 -11.95 -7.97
CA TYR A 297 8.03 -12.67 -6.75
C TYR A 297 7.43 -11.94 -5.56
N ILE A 298 6.73 -12.68 -4.70
CA ILE A 298 6.25 -12.12 -3.44
C ILE A 298 7.25 -12.53 -2.37
N LEU A 299 8.24 -11.66 -2.15
CA LEU A 299 9.22 -11.88 -1.09
C LEU A 299 8.59 -11.57 0.27
N SER A 300 9.03 -12.25 1.30
CA SER A 300 8.68 -11.91 2.68
C SER A 300 9.86 -12.02 3.62
N PHE A 301 9.86 -11.22 4.67
CA PHE A 301 10.81 -11.34 5.76
C PHE A 301 10.19 -10.93 7.08
N ARG A 302 10.84 -11.31 8.18
CA ARG A 302 10.54 -10.85 9.53
C ARG A 302 11.70 -9.96 9.99
N PRO A 303 11.46 -8.68 10.32
CA PRO A 303 12.53 -7.79 10.74
C PRO A 303 13.27 -8.35 11.94
N SER A 304 14.61 -8.38 11.86
CA SER A 304 15.46 -8.79 12.97
C SER A 304 15.44 -7.79 14.14
N ALA A 305 15.10 -6.53 13.86
CA ALA A 305 14.90 -5.47 14.84
C ALA A 305 13.52 -4.82 14.66
N ASN A 306 12.73 -4.77 15.73
CA ASN A 306 11.40 -4.14 15.74
C ASN A 306 11.51 -2.68 16.22
N VAL A 307 12.31 -1.87 15.53
CA VAL A 307 12.37 -0.43 15.81
C VAL A 307 11.08 0.21 15.26
N PRO A 308 10.31 0.97 16.04
CA PRO A 308 9.16 1.66 15.50
C PRO A 308 9.54 2.74 14.48
N GLY A 309 8.71 2.91 13.44
CA GLY A 309 8.81 4.01 12.49
C GLY A 309 9.07 3.57 11.05
N PHE A 310 9.65 4.48 10.27
CA PHE A 310 9.96 4.27 8.87
C PHE A 310 11.19 3.37 8.70
N HIS A 311 11.09 2.38 7.83
CA HIS A 311 12.17 1.48 7.48
C HIS A 311 12.40 1.50 5.98
N ALA A 312 13.65 1.69 5.57
CA ALA A 312 14.08 1.61 4.17
C ALA A 312 14.43 0.15 3.81
N ILE A 313 13.87 -0.34 2.71
CA ILE A 313 14.16 -1.66 2.16
C ILE A 313 14.98 -1.49 0.88
N LYS A 314 15.97 -2.37 0.71
CA LYS A 314 16.66 -2.55 -0.56
C LYS A 314 16.67 -4.03 -0.94
N VAL A 315 16.32 -4.33 -2.18
CA VAL A 315 16.33 -5.69 -2.75
C VAL A 315 17.32 -5.74 -3.90
N GLU A 316 18.15 -6.77 -3.92
CA GLU A 316 19.15 -7.01 -4.97
C GLU A 316 19.16 -8.49 -5.35
N VAL A 317 19.52 -8.80 -6.59
CA VAL A 317 19.79 -10.19 -7.03
C VAL A 317 21.30 -10.39 -7.06
N VAL A 318 21.82 -11.34 -6.27
CA VAL A 318 23.26 -11.43 -5.95
C VAL A 318 24.00 -12.58 -6.63
N HIS A 319 23.28 -13.60 -7.12
CA HIS A 319 23.89 -14.81 -7.70
C HIS A 319 23.66 -14.94 -9.23
N HIS A 320 23.49 -13.83 -9.95
CA HIS A 320 23.37 -13.82 -11.42
C HIS A 320 24.69 -13.39 -12.10
N PRO A 321 25.63 -14.33 -12.36
CA PRO A 321 27.04 -14.02 -12.69
C PRO A 321 27.29 -13.39 -14.06
N LYS A 322 26.25 -13.14 -14.87
CA LYS A 322 26.41 -12.71 -16.28
C LYS A 322 25.81 -11.35 -16.61
N MET A 323 24.92 -10.80 -15.78
CA MET A 323 24.20 -9.56 -16.08
C MET A 323 23.72 -8.86 -14.80
N THR A 324 23.81 -7.54 -14.75
CA THR A 324 23.10 -6.71 -13.76
C THR A 324 21.62 -6.74 -14.08
N LEU A 325 20.79 -7.26 -13.19
CA LEU A 325 19.34 -7.28 -13.35
C LEU A 325 18.72 -6.01 -12.78
N ASP A 326 17.64 -5.55 -13.42
CA ASP A 326 16.79 -4.48 -12.92
C ASP A 326 15.78 -5.08 -11.93
N VAL A 327 15.69 -4.49 -10.74
CA VAL A 327 14.85 -4.98 -9.64
C VAL A 327 13.92 -3.87 -9.19
N THR A 328 12.62 -4.09 -9.37
CA THR A 328 11.58 -3.20 -8.86
C THR A 328 10.92 -3.86 -7.66
N ALA A 329 11.05 -3.23 -6.49
CA ALA A 329 10.41 -3.69 -5.25
C ALA A 329 10.01 -2.48 -4.40
N ARG A 330 9.19 -2.70 -3.38
CA ARG A 330 8.87 -1.64 -2.42
C ARG A 330 10.16 -1.17 -1.74
N THR A 331 10.29 0.14 -1.61
CA THR A 331 11.51 0.78 -1.06
C THR A 331 11.39 1.05 0.43
N SER A 332 10.21 0.88 1.02
CA SER A 332 10.00 1.12 2.45
C SER A 332 8.80 0.39 3.03
N TYR A 333 8.79 0.29 4.35
CA TYR A 333 7.63 -0.12 5.14
C TYR A 333 7.58 0.65 6.47
N TRP A 334 6.50 0.48 7.21
CA TRP A 334 6.31 1.14 8.50
C TRP A 334 6.09 0.11 9.61
N VAL A 335 6.88 0.22 10.68
CA VAL A 335 6.70 -0.57 11.91
C VAL A 335 5.89 0.27 12.89
N ALA A 336 4.72 -0.24 13.29
CA ALA A 336 3.92 0.41 14.32
C ALA A 336 4.66 0.44 15.67
N GLY A 337 4.63 1.58 16.35
CA GLY A 337 5.09 1.66 17.74
C GLY A 337 4.13 0.95 18.69
N ALA A 338 4.65 0.48 19.83
CA ALA A 338 3.79 0.04 20.92
C ALA A 338 2.89 1.21 21.34
N VAL A 339 1.58 1.08 21.11
CA VAL A 339 0.60 2.01 21.68
C VAL A 339 0.60 1.77 23.19
N PRO A 340 0.91 2.79 24.03
CA PRO A 340 0.75 2.63 25.48
C PRO A 340 -0.70 2.26 25.75
N ARG A 341 -0.93 1.12 26.41
CA ARG A 341 -2.26 0.82 26.95
C ARG A 341 -2.54 1.87 28.03
N SER A 342 -3.49 2.76 27.76
CA SER A 342 -4.04 3.71 28.73
C SER A 342 -4.90 3.01 29.75
#